data_AF-A0A2S6A340-F1
#
_entry.id   AF-A0A2S6A340-F1
#
_cell.length_a   1.000
_cell.length_b   1.000
_cell.length_c   1.000
_cell.angle_alpha   90.00
_cell.angle_beta   90.00
_cell.angle_gamma   90.00
#
_symmetry.space_group_name_H-M   'P 1'
#
loop_
_entity.id
_entity.type
_entity.pdbx_description
1 polymer ?
#
loop_
_entity_poly.entity_id
_entity_poly.type
_entity_poly.pdbx_seq_one_letter_code
_entity_poly.pdbx_strand_id
1 'polypeptide(L)'
;MFAWLTTTHTPATLFIGCSDARVVPELITSSEPGELFVIRTAGNLVPAYGPGADGVAASIDRPGSEATAALIRANVVAQQANLATHPAVARALPTGAVTVEGWVFDIGTGAVTVIEPAGDDRTIAA
;
A
#
# COMPACT_ATOMS: atom_id res chain seq x y z
N MET A 1 -5.63 -28.58 6.59
CA MET A 1 -5.86 -27.19 7.01
C MET A 1 -6.22 -26.27 5.84
N PHE A 2 -5.49 -26.27 4.71
CA PHE A 2 -5.70 -25.30 3.61
C PHE A 2 -6.58 -25.75 2.44
N ALA A 3 -7.19 -26.93 2.49
CA ALA A 3 -7.92 -27.51 1.36
C ALA A 3 -9.08 -26.62 0.86
N TRP A 4 -9.69 -25.84 1.74
CA TRP A 4 -10.81 -24.95 1.43
C TRP A 4 -10.42 -23.77 0.50
N LEU A 5 -9.15 -23.39 0.44
CA LEU A 5 -8.67 -22.31 -0.46
C LEU A 5 -8.82 -22.66 -1.96
N THR A 6 -8.93 -23.95 -2.29
CA THR A 6 -9.16 -24.40 -3.67
C THR A 6 -10.52 -23.96 -4.23
N THR A 7 -11.49 -23.71 -3.35
CA THR A 7 -12.86 -23.33 -3.70
C THR A 7 -13.23 -21.94 -3.23
N THR A 8 -12.43 -21.31 -2.37
CA THR A 8 -12.75 -20.06 -1.70
C THR A 8 -11.53 -19.14 -1.72
N HIS A 9 -11.42 -18.34 -2.78
CA HIS A 9 -10.47 -17.24 -2.90
C HIS A 9 -11.12 -16.12 -3.73
N THR A 10 -11.83 -15.20 -3.08
CA THR A 10 -12.48 -14.06 -3.75
C THR A 10 -12.05 -12.77 -3.07
N PRO A 11 -10.77 -12.38 -3.21
CA PRO A 11 -10.25 -11.22 -2.53
C PRO A 11 -10.95 -9.96 -3.04
N ALA A 12 -11.50 -9.18 -2.12
CA ALA A 12 -12.12 -7.89 -2.43
C ALA A 12 -11.11 -6.74 -2.43
N THR A 13 -9.92 -6.96 -1.84
CA THR A 13 -8.90 -5.94 -1.60
C THR A 13 -7.57 -6.34 -2.23
N LEU A 14 -6.98 -5.43 -3.01
CA LEU A 14 -5.58 -5.49 -3.44
C LEU A 14 -4.71 -4.75 -2.40
N PHE A 15 -3.76 -5.45 -1.80
CA PHE A 15 -2.78 -4.86 -0.88
C PHE A 15 -1.42 -4.75 -1.57
N ILE A 16 -0.89 -3.53 -1.68
CA ILE A 16 0.46 -3.27 -2.23
C ILE A 16 1.38 -2.87 -1.07
N GLY A 17 2.35 -3.72 -0.76
CA GLY A 17 3.22 -3.55 0.42
C GLY A 17 4.71 -3.60 0.10
N CYS A 18 5.53 -3.28 1.11
CA CYS A 18 6.98 -3.43 1.01
C CYS A 18 7.36 -4.92 1.13
N SER A 19 8.42 -5.35 0.47
CA SER A 19 9.00 -6.70 0.62
C SER A 19 9.65 -6.95 1.99
N ASP A 20 9.77 -5.94 2.86
CA ASP A 20 10.32 -6.06 4.21
C ASP A 20 9.57 -7.14 5.01
N ALA A 21 10.29 -8.18 5.45
CA ALA A 21 9.72 -9.36 6.11
C ALA A 21 8.93 -9.05 7.40
N ARG A 22 9.09 -7.87 7.99
CA ARG A 22 8.37 -7.43 9.20
C ARG A 22 6.97 -6.90 8.90
N VAL A 23 6.69 -6.55 7.65
CA VAL A 23 5.35 -6.19 7.17
C VAL A 23 4.64 -7.48 6.76
N VAL A 24 3.58 -7.86 7.48
CA VAL A 24 2.77 -9.04 7.15
C VAL A 24 1.32 -8.57 6.97
N PRO A 25 0.85 -8.35 5.73
CA PRO A 25 -0.44 -7.71 5.45
C PRO A 25 -1.60 -8.36 6.19
N GLU A 26 -1.68 -9.69 6.18
CA GLU A 26 -2.75 -10.47 6.80
C GLU A 26 -2.81 -10.26 8.32
N LEU A 27 -1.66 -10.09 8.98
CA LEU A 27 -1.62 -9.80 10.41
C LEU A 27 -2.00 -8.34 10.69
N ILE A 28 -1.55 -7.41 9.83
CA ILE A 28 -1.85 -5.97 9.98
C ILE A 28 -3.36 -5.71 9.81
N THR A 29 -4.00 -6.39 8.88
CA THR A 29 -5.43 -6.19 8.56
C THR A 29 -6.36 -7.16 9.27
N SER A 30 -5.82 -8.08 10.07
CA SER A 30 -6.59 -9.20 10.66
C SER A 30 -7.38 -9.99 9.61
N SER A 31 -6.74 -10.28 8.47
CA SER A 31 -7.36 -11.00 7.35
C SER A 31 -6.95 -12.48 7.31
N GLU A 32 -7.87 -13.32 6.87
CA GLU A 32 -7.64 -14.75 6.65
C GLU A 32 -7.00 -15.02 5.28
N PRO A 33 -6.33 -16.18 5.10
CA PRO A 33 -5.79 -16.58 3.80
C PRO A 33 -6.87 -16.55 2.70
N GLY A 34 -6.59 -15.88 1.57
CA GLY A 34 -7.51 -15.77 0.44
C GLY A 34 -8.45 -14.56 0.46
N GLU A 35 -8.47 -13.76 1.54
CA GLU A 35 -9.24 -12.51 1.61
C GLU A 35 -8.53 -11.32 0.94
N LEU A 36 -7.21 -11.35 0.86
CA LEU A 36 -6.38 -10.32 0.23
C LEU A 36 -5.72 -10.84 -1.04
N PHE A 37 -5.61 -9.98 -2.04
CA PHE A 37 -4.67 -10.15 -3.14
C PHE A 37 -3.44 -9.29 -2.86
N VAL A 38 -2.28 -9.91 -2.61
CA VAL A 38 -1.11 -9.21 -2.08
C VAL A 38 0.00 -9.11 -3.14
N ILE A 39 0.49 -7.89 -3.38
CA ILE A 39 1.71 -7.62 -4.18
C ILE A 39 2.73 -6.93 -3.28
N ARG A 40 3.96 -7.45 -3.23
CA ARG A 40 5.02 -6.88 -2.40
C ARG A 40 6.30 -6.66 -3.17
N THR A 41 6.75 -5.42 -3.24
CA THR A 41 7.98 -4.99 -3.94
C THR A 41 8.86 -4.17 -3.02
N ALA A 42 10.14 -4.02 -3.35
CA ALA A 42 11.03 -3.13 -2.62
C ALA A 42 10.53 -1.68 -2.77
N GLY A 43 10.29 -1.00 -1.64
CA GLY A 43 9.76 0.37 -1.63
C GLY A 43 8.30 0.50 -2.05
N ASN A 44 7.56 -0.62 -2.18
CA ASN A 44 6.13 -0.67 -2.50
C ASN A 44 5.74 0.19 -3.71
N LEU A 45 6.63 0.24 -4.71
CA LEU A 45 6.54 1.14 -5.84
C LEU A 45 5.46 0.70 -6.83
N VAL A 46 4.65 1.65 -7.26
CA VAL A 46 3.63 1.54 -8.30
C VAL A 46 4.05 2.50 -9.43
N PRO A 47 4.55 1.98 -10.57
CA PRO A 47 4.93 2.85 -11.67
C PRO A 47 3.73 3.65 -12.19
N ALA A 48 3.95 4.91 -12.57
CA ALA A 48 2.93 5.69 -13.26
C ALA A 48 2.56 5.02 -14.59
N TYR A 49 1.29 5.13 -15.00
CA TYR A 49 0.85 4.59 -16.28
C TYR A 49 1.21 5.57 -17.40
N GLY A 50 2.26 5.27 -18.16
CA GLY A 50 2.69 6.06 -19.32
C GLY A 50 4.18 5.91 -19.65
N PRO A 51 4.64 6.44 -20.80
CA PRO A 51 6.06 6.44 -21.15
C PRO A 51 6.86 7.32 -20.17
N GLY A 52 7.95 6.77 -19.62
CA GLY A 52 8.79 7.47 -18.62
C GLY A 52 8.57 7.03 -17.17
N ALA A 53 7.87 5.91 -16.92
CA ALA A 53 7.71 5.35 -15.59
C ALA A 53 9.04 4.75 -15.06
N ASP A 54 9.94 5.61 -14.63
CA ASP A 54 11.15 5.23 -13.92
C ASP A 54 10.79 4.88 -12.46
N GLY A 55 10.67 3.57 -12.19
CA GLY A 55 10.48 3.00 -10.86
C GLY A 55 11.69 3.17 -9.93
N VAL A 56 12.44 4.26 -10.05
CA VAL A 56 13.66 4.55 -9.29
C VAL A 56 13.49 5.86 -8.54
N ALA A 57 12.66 5.82 -7.50
CA ALA A 57 12.70 6.81 -6.43
C ALA A 57 12.67 6.06 -5.09
N ALA A 58 13.73 5.32 -4.80
CA ALA A 58 14.01 4.85 -3.45
C ALA A 58 15.40 5.34 -3.06
N SER A 59 15.41 6.57 -2.56
CA SER A 59 16.52 7.21 -1.88
C SER A 59 17.06 6.30 -0.78
N ILE A 60 18.35 6.02 -0.85
CA ILE A 60 19.11 5.46 0.26
C ILE A 60 19.01 6.46 1.41
N ASP A 61 18.26 6.14 2.47
CA ASP A 61 18.36 6.87 3.74
C ASP A 61 18.30 5.92 4.94
N ARG A 62 18.98 6.36 6.00
CA ARG A 62 19.18 5.67 7.27
C ARG A 62 17.88 5.74 8.09
N PRO A 63 17.41 4.63 8.69
CA PRO A 63 16.20 4.67 9.51
C PRO A 63 16.35 5.64 10.68
N GLY A 64 15.32 6.46 10.94
CA GLY A 64 15.14 7.21 12.18
C GLY A 64 15.27 8.73 12.14
N SER A 65 15.31 9.38 10.96
CA SER A 65 15.27 10.85 10.87
C SER A 65 13.88 11.38 10.51
N GLU A 66 13.58 12.62 10.91
CA GLU A 66 12.35 13.33 10.51
C GLU A 66 12.22 13.43 8.98
N ALA A 67 13.35 13.56 8.27
CA ALA A 67 13.40 13.52 6.81
C ALA A 67 12.94 12.16 6.25
N THR A 68 13.27 11.06 6.93
CA THR A 68 12.84 9.71 6.53
C THR A 68 11.32 9.55 6.66
N ALA A 69 10.70 10.08 7.72
CA ALA A 69 9.25 10.04 7.89
C ALA A 69 8.53 10.82 6.78
N ALA A 70 9.02 12.01 6.44
CA ALA A 70 8.50 12.81 5.34
C ALA A 70 8.63 12.09 3.98
N LEU A 71 9.76 11.41 3.74
CA LEU A 71 9.99 10.62 2.53
C LEU A 71 9.06 9.40 2.43
N ILE A 72 8.82 8.70 3.54
CA ILE A 72 7.87 7.57 3.57
C ILE A 72 6.47 8.06 3.23
N ARG A 73 6.01 9.17 3.83
CA ARG A 73 4.72 9.77 3.50
C ARG A 73 4.64 10.18 2.03
N ALA A 74 5.66 10.88 1.53
CA ALA A 74 5.73 11.31 0.14
C ALA A 74 5.69 10.13 -0.83
N ASN A 75 6.35 9.02 -0.49
CA ASN A 75 6.26 7.77 -1.26
C ASN A 75 4.82 7.29 -1.34
N VAL A 76 4.12 7.16 -0.20
CA VAL A 76 2.72 6.69 -0.17
C VAL A 76 1.81 7.58 -1.01
N VAL A 77 1.93 8.91 -0.90
CA VAL A 77 1.14 9.86 -1.72
C VAL A 77 1.45 9.70 -3.21
N ALA A 78 2.73 9.59 -3.58
CA ALA A 78 3.14 9.40 -4.97
C ALA A 78 2.60 8.08 -5.55
N GLN A 79 2.66 6.99 -4.79
CA GLN A 79 2.16 5.69 -5.26
C GLN A 79 0.62 5.67 -5.40
N GLN A 80 -0.10 6.36 -4.51
CA GLN A 80 -1.55 6.56 -4.68
C GLN A 80 -1.86 7.32 -5.97
N ALA A 81 -1.14 8.41 -6.24
CA ALA A 81 -1.30 9.19 -7.48
C ALA A 81 -0.99 8.35 -8.72
N ASN A 82 0.11 7.58 -8.69
CA ASN A 82 0.48 6.67 -9.79
C ASN A 82 -0.61 5.62 -10.02
N LEU A 83 -1.13 4.99 -8.97
CA LEU A 83 -2.20 4.01 -9.09
C LEU A 83 -3.45 4.61 -9.74
N ALA A 84 -3.79 5.84 -9.38
CA ALA A 84 -4.92 6.58 -9.97
C ALA A 84 -4.73 6.87 -11.47
N THR A 85 -3.51 6.86 -12.00
CA THR A 85 -3.26 6.99 -13.45
C THR A 85 -3.55 5.72 -14.25
N HIS A 86 -3.58 4.55 -13.59
CA HIS A 86 -3.80 3.28 -14.29
C HIS A 86 -5.24 3.20 -14.86
N PRO A 87 -5.45 2.84 -16.14
CA PRO A 87 -6.77 2.96 -16.78
C PRO A 87 -7.90 2.19 -16.09
N ALA A 88 -7.60 1.02 -15.50
CA ALA A 88 -8.58 0.25 -14.75
C ALA A 88 -9.04 0.99 -13.47
N VAL A 89 -8.11 1.61 -12.76
CA VAL A 89 -8.36 2.35 -11.52
C VAL A 89 -9.03 3.69 -11.83
N ALA A 90 -8.49 4.43 -12.80
CA ALA A 90 -9.03 5.71 -13.26
C ALA A 90 -10.51 5.62 -13.70
N ARG A 91 -10.92 4.50 -14.32
CA ARG A 91 -12.32 4.25 -14.68
C ARG A 91 -13.20 3.87 -13.48
N ALA A 92 -12.66 3.19 -12.49
CA ALA A 92 -13.41 2.68 -11.34
C ALA A 92 -13.61 3.74 -10.24
N LEU A 93 -12.61 4.59 -10.00
CA LEU A 93 -12.62 5.62 -8.96
C LEU A 93 -13.87 6.53 -8.98
N PRO A 94 -14.28 7.13 -10.13
CA PRO A 94 -15.43 8.05 -10.14
C PRO A 94 -16.76 7.37 -9.79
N THR A 95 -16.86 6.07 -10.01
CA THR A 95 -18.07 5.28 -9.70
C THR A 95 -18.09 4.76 -8.26
N GLY A 96 -16.99 4.89 -7.51
CA GLY A 96 -16.82 4.27 -6.20
C GLY A 96 -16.67 2.75 -6.25
N ALA A 97 -16.56 2.14 -7.44
CA ALA A 97 -16.36 0.69 -7.57
C ALA A 97 -15.02 0.23 -6.99
N VAL A 98 -14.04 1.14 -6.89
CA VAL A 98 -12.77 0.94 -6.19
C VAL A 98 -12.46 2.22 -5.41
N THR A 99 -11.93 2.05 -4.20
CA THR A 99 -11.27 3.10 -3.43
C THR A 99 -9.78 2.84 -3.36
N VAL A 100 -8.98 3.89 -3.20
CA VAL A 100 -7.53 3.80 -2.99
C VAL A 100 -7.22 4.46 -1.66
N GLU A 101 -6.56 3.71 -0.78
CA GLU A 101 -6.14 4.18 0.54
C GLU A 101 -4.64 3.93 0.70
N GLY A 102 -3.91 4.90 1.24
CA GLY A 102 -2.47 4.78 1.47
C GLY A 102 -2.14 4.69 2.96
N TRP A 103 -1.29 3.73 3.34
CA TRP A 103 -0.92 3.48 4.73
C TRP A 103 0.58 3.61 4.98
N VAL A 104 0.92 4.05 6.19
CA VAL A 104 2.26 3.90 6.80
C VAL A 104 2.13 2.99 8.01
N PHE A 105 2.85 1.88 8.01
CA PHE A 105 2.92 0.97 9.14
C PHE A 105 4.21 1.21 9.93
N ASP A 106 4.08 1.55 11.21
CA ASP A 106 5.19 1.68 12.13
C ASP A 106 5.54 0.30 12.71
N ILE A 107 6.69 -0.23 12.33
CA ILE A 107 7.14 -1.57 12.73
C ILE A 107 7.45 -1.66 14.23
N GLY A 108 7.83 -0.56 14.87
CA GLY A 108 8.20 -0.55 16.29
C GLY A 108 7.00 -0.56 17.22
N THR A 109 5.91 0.09 16.82
CA THR A 109 4.70 0.27 17.61
C THR A 109 3.53 -0.57 17.14
N GLY A 110 3.55 -1.04 15.89
CA GLY A 110 2.42 -1.71 15.24
C GLY A 110 1.33 -0.75 14.75
N ALA A 111 1.50 0.58 14.92
CA ALA A 111 0.49 1.54 14.51
C ALA A 111 0.41 1.66 12.98
N VAL A 112 -0.81 1.84 12.46
CA VAL A 112 -1.06 2.13 11.05
C VAL A 112 -1.55 3.58 10.95
N THR A 113 -0.93 4.37 10.08
CA THR A 113 -1.37 5.73 9.78
C THR A 113 -1.91 5.79 8.36
N VAL A 114 -3.18 6.19 8.23
CA VAL A 114 -3.82 6.48 6.94
C VAL A 114 -3.32 7.84 6.45
N ILE A 115 -2.77 7.84 5.25
CA ILE A 115 -2.19 9.01 4.58
C ILE A 115 -3.21 9.60 3.63
N GLU A 116 -3.68 10.80 3.97
CA GLU A 116 -4.62 11.56 3.16
C GLU A 116 -3.82 12.42 2.16
N PRO A 117 -4.01 12.27 0.83
CA PRO A 117 -3.22 13.01 -0.16
C PRO A 117 -3.31 14.55 -0.04
N ALA A 118 -4.44 15.06 0.42
CA ALA A 118 -4.74 16.50 0.53
C ALA A 118 -5.24 16.93 1.91
N GLY A 119 -5.11 16.07 2.94
CA GLY A 119 -5.65 16.30 4.27
C GLY A 119 -4.70 15.87 5.39
N ASP A 120 -5.22 15.88 6.61
CA ASP A 120 -4.48 15.45 7.79
C ASP A 120 -4.48 13.93 7.92
N ASP A 121 -3.31 13.36 8.18
CA ASP A 121 -3.13 11.92 8.36
C ASP A 121 -3.84 11.43 9.63
N ARG A 122 -4.35 10.20 9.60
CA ARG A 122 -5.12 9.60 10.69
C ARG A 122 -4.48 8.29 11.14
N THR A 123 -4.03 8.24 12.39
CA THR A 123 -3.54 6.98 12.97
C THR A 123 -4.70 6.10 13.44
N ILE A 124 -4.69 4.85 12.99
CA ILE A 124 -5.56 3.77 13.46
C ILE A 124 -4.69 2.78 14.25
N ALA A 125 -5.19 2.36 15.41
CA ALA A 125 -4.56 1.27 16.15
C ALA A 125 -4.87 -0.04 15.40
N ALA A 126 -3.83 -0.80 15.06
CA ALA A 126 -3.97 -2.20 14.64
C ALA A 126 -4.21 -3.08 15.87
#